data_AF-A0AA97L5N1-F1
#
_entry.id   AF-A0AA97L5N1-F1
#
_cell.length_a   1.000
_cell.length_b   1.000
_cell.length_c   1.000
_cell.angle_alpha   90.00
_cell.angle_beta   90.00
_cell.angle_gamma   90.00
#
_symmetry.space_group_name_H-M   'P 1'
#
loop_
_entity.id
_entity.type
_entity.pdbx_description
1 polymer ?
#
loop_
_entity_poly.entity_id
_entity_poly.type
_entity_poly.pdbx_seq_one_letter_code
_entity_poly.pdbx_strand_id
1 'polypeptide(L)'
;MFSPCECVRRGGRRTVKMIRFRSSSIRSLSQEMKCTIRLLDDSEISCHIQRETKGQFLIDHVCNHYSLLEKDYFGIRYVDPEKQRHWLEPNKSISKQMKSHPPYTMCFRVKFYPHEPLKIKEELTRYLMYLQIKRDIFHGRLLCSFSDAAYLGACIVQAELGDYDPDEQLDNYVGDFKIFPKQSQRLERKIAEIHKNEFRGQSPAAAEFNLLLKAHSLETYGVDPHPCKDSTGTTTFLGFTATGFVVFQGNKRIHLLKWSDVCKLKFEGKTFYVIGTQKEKKAMLSFHTSTPAACKHLWKCGVENQAFYKYAKSSQIKTMSSSKIFFKGSRFRYNGKVAKEVVEASSKIQREPPEVHRTSITQSRSSHSLNKQLIINMEPLQPLLPTPDDQEEVPSEEGIQLPKEDDISIPVLSNSPAKEADDSSDLSIEEEEKIKEEPLTISELVYNPSTSLLPTPVNDEEIDLLFQTSPRADNEKQDTDSFEELEADENAFLVAEEEELKEARKALRWSYDFLMGNMKVNAVVKSFSRLLLVGLGILLVVFPLLLVLLESDLDVSFLHEIRQTPEFQQFHIEYYCPLRQWVACKINFVSHLFGSS
;
A
#
# COMPACT_ATOMS: atom_id res chain seq x y z
N MET A 1 -52.60 88.31 11.07
CA MET A 1 -52.05 87.72 12.30
C MET A 1 -52.81 86.46 12.61
N PHE A 2 -52.22 85.27 12.47
CA PHE A 2 -52.81 84.01 12.93
C PHE A 2 -51.71 83.03 13.34
N SER A 3 -51.99 82.27 14.40
CA SER A 3 -51.33 81.02 14.78
C SER A 3 -52.44 80.01 15.07
N PRO A 4 -52.22 78.72 14.76
CA PRO A 4 -52.12 77.77 15.87
C PRO A 4 -51.05 76.68 15.64
N CYS A 5 -50.93 75.75 16.58
CA CYS A 5 -50.00 74.61 16.52
C CYS A 5 -50.54 73.44 15.68
N GLU A 6 -49.62 72.68 15.05
CA GLU A 6 -49.84 71.28 14.64
C GLU A 6 -48.57 70.43 14.85
N CYS A 7 -48.74 69.11 14.99
CA CYS A 7 -47.67 68.13 15.18
C CYS A 7 -47.35 67.39 13.88
N VAL A 8 -46.08 67.02 13.59
CA VAL A 8 -45.81 65.96 12.57
C VAL A 8 -44.44 65.25 12.66
N ARG A 9 -44.50 63.91 12.53
CA ARG A 9 -43.51 62.88 12.05
C ARG A 9 -42.10 62.71 12.65
N ARG A 10 -41.96 61.57 13.36
CA ARG A 10 -41.08 60.40 13.09
C ARG A 10 -39.62 60.61 12.61
N GLY A 11 -38.66 60.01 13.33
CA GLY A 11 -37.26 59.85 12.86
C GLY A 11 -36.40 58.82 13.62
N GLY A 12 -36.90 57.59 13.85
CA GLY A 12 -36.18 56.58 14.65
C GLY A 12 -35.00 55.91 13.94
N ARG A 13 -33.84 55.81 14.62
CA ARG A 13 -32.69 54.99 14.19
C ARG A 13 -32.33 53.93 15.22
N ARG A 14 -32.52 52.66 14.88
CA ARG A 14 -31.95 51.51 15.62
C ARG A 14 -30.47 51.38 15.24
N THR A 15 -29.56 51.44 16.21
CA THR A 15 -28.12 51.24 15.97
C THR A 15 -27.80 49.76 15.79
N VAL A 16 -27.51 49.36 14.54
CA VAL A 16 -27.02 48.02 14.24
C VAL A 16 -25.59 47.88 14.78
N LYS A 17 -25.37 46.97 15.73
CA LYS A 17 -24.02 46.56 16.12
C LYS A 17 -23.39 45.78 14.98
N MET A 18 -22.46 46.41 14.25
CA MET A 18 -21.63 45.72 13.27
C MET A 18 -20.83 44.61 13.97
N ILE A 19 -21.07 43.36 13.57
CA ILE A 19 -20.20 42.24 13.93
C ILE A 19 -18.89 42.45 13.17
N ARG A 20 -17.83 42.85 13.88
CA ARG A 20 -16.46 42.88 13.34
C ARG A 20 -16.05 41.44 13.02
N PHE A 21 -16.23 41.03 11.76
CA PHE A 21 -15.48 39.90 11.23
C PHE A 21 -14.00 40.16 11.48
N ARG A 22 -13.32 39.22 12.15
CA ARG A 22 -11.86 39.21 12.18
C ARG A 22 -11.41 38.85 10.77
N SER A 23 -11.12 39.86 9.96
CA SER A 23 -10.37 39.68 8.72
C SER A 23 -9.10 38.91 9.05
N SER A 24 -8.95 37.72 8.44
CA SER A 24 -7.70 36.96 8.48
C SER A 24 -6.61 37.84 7.90
N SER A 25 -5.58 38.13 8.71
CA SER A 25 -4.55 39.10 8.35
C SER A 25 -3.93 38.75 7.01
N ILE A 26 -3.85 39.72 6.08
CA ILE A 26 -3.36 39.49 4.72
C ILE A 26 -1.91 38.93 4.72
N ARG A 27 -1.15 39.16 5.80
CA ARG A 27 0.17 38.55 6.04
C ARG A 27 0.16 37.01 6.19
N SER A 28 -0.98 36.34 6.30
CA SER A 28 -1.06 34.87 6.36
C SER A 28 -1.37 34.18 5.03
N LEU A 29 -1.49 34.95 3.93
CA LEU A 29 -1.79 34.42 2.58
C LEU A 29 -0.54 34.09 1.75
N SER A 30 0.67 34.36 2.28
CA SER A 30 1.90 34.48 1.48
C SER A 30 3.05 33.56 1.92
N GLN A 31 2.82 32.52 2.72
CA GLN A 31 3.84 31.49 2.96
C GLN A 31 3.76 30.42 1.87
N GLU A 32 4.37 30.72 0.73
CA GLU A 32 4.64 29.73 -0.31
C GLU A 32 5.61 28.67 0.21
N MET A 33 5.31 27.41 -0.10
CA MET A 33 6.13 26.26 0.28
C MET A 33 6.73 25.66 -0.99
N LYS A 34 8.06 25.50 -1.03
CA LYS A 34 8.70 24.74 -2.10
C LYS A 34 8.30 23.26 -1.97
N CYS A 35 7.83 22.69 -3.07
CA CYS A 35 7.59 21.27 -3.25
C CYS A 35 8.50 20.76 -4.37
N THR A 36 9.21 19.66 -4.12
CA THR A 36 10.09 19.00 -5.09
C THR A 36 9.60 17.57 -5.31
N ILE A 37 9.48 17.19 -6.58
CA ILE A 37 8.99 15.89 -7.02
C ILE A 37 10.10 15.22 -7.81
N ARG A 38 10.66 14.14 -7.25
CA ARG A 38 11.58 13.27 -7.97
C ARG A 38 10.81 12.38 -8.94
N LEU A 39 11.22 12.41 -10.20
CA LEU A 39 10.56 11.75 -11.32
C LEU A 39 11.09 10.31 -11.51
N LEU A 40 10.57 9.61 -12.52
CA LEU A 40 10.83 8.17 -12.71
C LEU A 40 12.24 7.85 -13.22
N ASP A 41 12.96 8.83 -13.74
CA ASP A 41 14.39 8.80 -14.09
C ASP A 41 15.29 9.38 -12.97
N ASP A 42 14.70 9.67 -11.81
CA ASP A 42 15.31 10.38 -10.68
C ASP A 42 15.78 11.83 -10.95
N SER A 43 15.37 12.43 -12.08
CA SER A 43 15.36 13.90 -12.24
C SER A 43 14.39 14.55 -11.25
N GLU A 44 14.50 15.87 -11.02
CA GLU A 44 13.65 16.58 -10.05
C GLU A 44 13.02 17.84 -10.63
N ILE A 45 11.69 17.92 -10.58
CA ILE A 45 10.95 19.16 -10.84
C ILE A 45 10.53 19.80 -9.52
N SER A 46 10.51 21.13 -9.47
CA SER A 46 10.14 21.89 -8.27
C SER A 46 9.15 23.00 -8.58
N CYS A 47 8.18 23.19 -7.70
CA CYS A 47 7.19 24.26 -7.79
C CYS A 47 6.89 24.85 -6.40
N HIS A 48 6.27 26.04 -6.37
CA HIS A 48 5.78 26.66 -5.15
C HIS A 48 4.28 26.39 -5.00
N ILE A 49 3.86 26.05 -3.78
CA ILE A 49 2.45 25.77 -3.45
C ILE A 49 1.98 26.61 -2.25
N GLN A 50 0.68 26.89 -2.24
CA GLN A 50 0.01 27.54 -1.11
C GLN A 50 -0.55 26.49 -0.15
N ARG A 51 -0.95 26.91 1.06
CA ARG A 51 -1.45 26.01 2.11
C ARG A 51 -2.69 25.22 1.67
N GLU A 52 -3.55 25.85 0.90
CA GLU A 52 -4.82 25.31 0.40
C GLU A 52 -4.66 24.44 -0.86
N THR A 53 -3.50 24.48 -1.54
CA THR A 53 -3.25 23.74 -2.79
C THR A 53 -3.50 22.24 -2.61
N LYS A 54 -4.34 21.67 -3.48
CA LYS A 54 -4.75 20.25 -3.47
C LYS A 54 -3.72 19.36 -4.14
N GLY A 55 -3.63 18.10 -3.71
CA GLY A 55 -2.72 17.10 -4.29
C GLY A 55 -2.87 16.91 -5.80
N GLN A 56 -4.08 17.12 -6.34
CA GLN A 56 -4.38 17.11 -7.77
C GLN A 56 -3.49 18.08 -8.57
N PHE A 57 -3.13 19.25 -8.01
CA PHE A 57 -2.26 20.23 -8.67
C PHE A 57 -0.88 19.66 -8.98
N LEU A 58 -0.27 18.92 -8.04
CA LEU A 58 1.04 18.30 -8.26
C LEU A 58 0.95 17.14 -9.27
N ILE A 59 -0.14 16.37 -9.23
CA ILE A 59 -0.38 15.28 -10.19
C ILE A 59 -0.49 15.84 -11.61
N ASP A 60 -1.32 16.85 -11.82
CA ASP A 60 -1.47 17.48 -13.14
C ASP A 60 -0.20 18.25 -13.56
N HIS A 61 0.56 18.82 -12.63
CA HIS A 61 1.86 19.45 -12.93
C HIS A 61 2.87 18.44 -13.52
N VAL A 62 2.99 17.24 -12.94
CA VAL A 62 3.85 16.16 -13.49
C VAL A 62 3.29 15.63 -14.81
N CYS A 63 1.97 15.44 -14.91
CA CYS A 63 1.36 14.94 -16.15
C CYS A 63 1.53 15.93 -17.31
N ASN A 64 1.45 17.23 -17.04
CA ASN A 64 1.69 18.27 -18.05
C ASN A 64 3.17 18.38 -18.43
N HIS A 65 4.10 18.23 -17.48
CA HIS A 65 5.54 18.19 -17.75
C HIS A 65 5.91 17.08 -18.75
N TYR A 66 5.33 15.88 -18.59
CA TYR A 66 5.52 14.77 -19.52
C TYR A 66 4.58 14.80 -20.74
N SER A 67 3.55 15.67 -20.77
CA SER A 67 2.41 15.56 -21.70
C SER A 67 1.77 14.15 -21.71
N LEU A 68 1.55 13.57 -20.53
CA LEU A 68 1.08 12.19 -20.30
C LEU A 68 -0.45 12.07 -20.29
N LEU A 69 -1.03 11.26 -21.20
CA LEU A 69 -2.49 11.04 -21.23
C LEU A 69 -2.94 9.85 -20.36
N GLU A 70 -2.16 8.78 -20.29
CA GLU A 70 -2.48 7.55 -19.53
C GLU A 70 -2.20 7.68 -18.02
N LYS A 71 -2.47 8.87 -17.45
CA LYS A 71 -2.06 9.25 -16.09
C LYS A 71 -2.67 8.42 -14.96
N ASP A 72 -3.78 7.74 -15.21
CA ASP A 72 -4.49 6.92 -14.20
C ASP A 72 -3.64 5.76 -13.63
N TYR A 73 -2.57 5.31 -14.31
CA TYR A 73 -1.65 4.29 -13.78
C TYR A 73 -0.67 4.81 -12.71
N PHE A 74 -0.49 6.14 -12.61
CA PHE A 74 0.59 6.75 -11.83
C PHE A 74 0.07 7.46 -10.56
N GLY A 75 1.00 7.85 -9.69
CA GLY A 75 0.70 8.68 -8.54
C GLY A 75 1.94 9.36 -7.98
N ILE A 76 1.71 10.24 -7.03
CA ILE A 76 2.78 10.85 -6.23
C ILE A 76 2.75 10.20 -4.85
N ARG A 77 3.89 9.66 -4.41
CA ARG A 77 4.10 9.11 -3.07
C ARG A 77 5.00 10.02 -2.24
N TYR A 78 4.76 10.01 -0.93
CA TYR A 78 5.64 10.59 0.09
C TYR A 78 5.87 9.54 1.19
N VAL A 79 6.79 9.82 2.11
CA VAL A 79 6.99 9.05 3.34
C VAL A 79 6.76 9.99 4.51
N ASP A 80 6.13 9.51 5.58
CA ASP A 80 5.99 10.27 6.84
C ASP A 80 7.21 10.07 7.77
N PRO A 81 7.36 10.86 8.86
CA PRO A 81 8.45 10.71 9.82
C PRO A 81 8.54 9.32 10.45
N GLU A 82 7.42 8.60 10.54
CA GLU A 82 7.32 7.22 11.01
C GLU A 82 7.73 6.18 9.94
N LYS A 83 8.36 6.63 8.84
CA LYS A 83 8.86 5.83 7.70
C LYS A 83 7.77 5.08 6.92
N GLN A 84 6.49 5.40 7.15
CA GLN A 84 5.37 4.83 6.39
C GLN A 84 5.18 5.60 5.08
N ARG A 85 5.17 4.86 3.96
CA ARG A 85 4.85 5.40 2.63
C ARG A 85 3.36 5.76 2.55
N HIS A 86 3.02 6.81 1.82
CA HIS A 86 1.63 7.20 1.53
C HIS A 86 1.50 7.72 0.10
N TRP A 87 0.36 7.41 -0.53
CA TRP A 87 -0.05 8.06 -1.78
C TRP A 87 -0.72 9.41 -1.47
N LEU A 88 -0.38 10.43 -2.25
CA LEU A 88 -0.98 11.76 -2.18
C LEU A 88 -2.45 11.71 -2.63
N GLU A 89 -3.38 12.00 -1.73
CA GLU A 89 -4.81 12.01 -2.06
C GLU A 89 -5.13 13.29 -2.86
N PRO A 90 -5.64 13.21 -4.11
CA PRO A 90 -5.77 14.35 -5.00
C PRO A 90 -6.72 15.43 -4.48
N ASN A 91 -7.81 15.02 -3.83
CA ASN A 91 -8.88 15.90 -3.36
C ASN A 91 -8.55 16.66 -2.07
N LYS A 92 -7.43 16.36 -1.40
CA LYS A 92 -7.01 16.99 -0.13
C LYS A 92 -5.90 18.01 -0.36
N SER A 93 -5.85 19.03 0.51
CA SER A 93 -4.71 19.97 0.56
C SER A 93 -3.42 19.22 0.92
N ILE A 94 -2.30 19.63 0.32
CA ILE A 94 -0.99 19.00 0.50
C ILE A 94 -0.46 19.22 1.93
N SER A 95 -0.59 20.45 2.44
CA SER A 95 -0.19 20.82 3.82
C SER A 95 -1.04 20.14 4.92
N LYS A 96 -2.14 19.48 4.56
CA LYS A 96 -2.97 18.65 5.47
C LYS A 96 -2.69 17.15 5.35
N GLN A 97 -1.70 16.76 4.54
CA GLN A 97 -1.27 15.38 4.32
C GLN A 97 0.18 15.17 4.75
N MET A 98 1.06 16.13 4.42
CA MET A 98 2.43 16.14 4.91
C MET A 98 2.46 16.35 6.42
N LYS A 99 3.10 15.42 7.15
CA LYS A 99 3.41 15.58 8.58
C LYS A 99 4.73 16.32 8.82
N SER A 100 5.66 16.25 7.85
CA SER A 100 6.93 16.98 7.90
C SER A 100 6.71 18.47 7.65
N HIS A 101 7.66 19.30 8.08
CA HIS A 101 7.71 20.70 7.69
C HIS A 101 8.19 20.86 6.23
N PRO A 102 7.87 21.99 5.56
CA PRO A 102 8.46 22.34 4.26
C PRO A 102 9.99 22.50 4.35
N PRO A 103 10.74 22.32 3.25
CA PRO A 103 10.29 21.97 1.91
C PRO A 103 9.76 20.53 1.81
N TYR A 104 8.79 20.28 0.94
CA TYR A 104 8.22 18.95 0.74
C TYR A 104 8.95 18.21 -0.37
N THR A 105 9.48 17.01 -0.08
CA THR A 105 10.02 16.09 -1.09
C THR A 105 9.05 14.94 -1.32
N MET A 106 8.78 14.64 -2.59
CA MET A 106 7.88 13.57 -3.04
C MET A 106 8.49 12.80 -4.21
N CYS A 107 7.90 11.65 -4.56
CA CYS A 107 8.31 10.86 -5.73
C CYS A 107 7.11 10.55 -6.63
N PHE A 108 7.22 10.86 -7.93
CA PHE A 108 6.29 10.35 -8.95
C PHE A 108 6.67 8.92 -9.31
N ARG A 109 5.71 7.99 -9.23
CA ARG A 109 5.92 6.54 -9.37
C ARG A 109 4.66 5.86 -9.94
N VAL A 110 4.79 4.64 -10.45
CA VAL A 110 3.61 3.83 -10.82
C VAL A 110 2.82 3.47 -9.56
N LYS A 111 1.50 3.63 -9.62
CA LYS A 111 0.56 3.26 -8.57
C LYS A 111 -0.21 1.98 -8.90
N PHE A 112 -0.61 1.81 -10.15
CA PHE A 112 -1.29 0.63 -10.66
C PHE A 112 -0.55 0.11 -11.90
N TYR A 113 0.01 -1.09 -11.79
CA TYR A 113 0.69 -1.75 -12.91
C TYR A 113 -0.33 -2.31 -13.90
N PRO A 114 -0.11 -2.20 -15.22
CA PRO A 114 -1.03 -2.78 -16.21
C PRO A 114 -1.00 -4.31 -16.12
N HIS A 115 -2.16 -4.96 -16.30
CA HIS A 115 -2.24 -6.42 -16.39
C HIS A 115 -1.57 -6.94 -17.67
N GLU A 116 -1.59 -6.15 -18.74
CA GLU A 116 -0.99 -6.45 -20.05
C GLU A 116 -0.33 -5.16 -20.57
N PRO A 117 1.01 -5.01 -20.48
CA PRO A 117 1.72 -3.83 -20.99
C PRO A 117 1.46 -3.55 -22.49
N LEU A 118 1.12 -4.58 -23.27
CA LEU A 118 0.65 -4.48 -24.66
C LEU A 118 -0.57 -3.55 -24.87
N LYS A 119 -1.37 -3.30 -23.81
CA LYS A 119 -2.56 -2.44 -23.86
C LYS A 119 -2.26 -0.97 -23.55
N ILE A 120 -1.01 -0.61 -23.29
CA ILE A 120 -0.53 0.77 -23.17
C ILE A 120 -0.24 1.30 -24.58
N LYS A 121 -0.95 2.35 -24.99
CA LYS A 121 -0.84 2.88 -26.35
C LYS A 121 0.37 3.81 -26.54
N GLU A 122 0.67 4.68 -25.58
CA GLU A 122 1.74 5.68 -25.73
C GLU A 122 3.12 5.11 -25.37
N GLU A 123 4.14 5.38 -26.19
CA GLU A 123 5.52 4.93 -25.90
C GLU A 123 6.04 5.54 -24.60
N LEU A 124 5.79 6.84 -24.38
CA LEU A 124 6.08 7.53 -23.13
C LEU A 124 5.57 6.77 -21.89
N THR A 125 4.33 6.28 -21.92
CA THR A 125 3.76 5.51 -20.82
C THR A 125 4.53 4.18 -20.63
N ARG A 126 4.93 3.51 -21.72
CA ARG A 126 5.75 2.29 -21.67
C ARG A 126 7.15 2.58 -21.11
N TYR A 127 7.82 3.64 -21.56
CA TYR A 127 9.12 4.08 -21.03
C TYR A 127 9.05 4.40 -19.52
N LEU A 128 8.01 5.11 -19.08
CA LEU A 128 7.79 5.38 -17.65
C LEU A 128 7.51 4.10 -16.83
N MET A 129 6.87 3.08 -17.43
CA MET A 129 6.76 1.75 -16.81
C MET A 129 8.11 1.03 -16.77
N TYR A 130 8.91 1.08 -17.84
CA TYR A 130 10.26 0.51 -17.90
C TYR A 130 11.16 1.12 -16.80
N LEU A 131 11.15 2.44 -16.62
CA LEU A 131 11.92 3.12 -15.57
C LEU A 131 11.49 2.72 -14.15
N GLN A 132 10.21 2.39 -13.95
CA GLN A 132 9.74 1.82 -12.69
C GLN A 132 10.25 0.39 -12.50
N ILE A 133 10.09 -0.48 -13.51
CA ILE A 133 10.52 -1.88 -13.42
C ILE A 133 12.05 -2.01 -13.30
N LYS A 134 12.83 -1.21 -14.02
CA LYS A 134 14.30 -1.07 -13.88
C LYS A 134 14.69 -0.76 -12.43
N ARG A 135 13.96 0.15 -11.77
CA ARG A 135 14.13 0.47 -10.35
C ARG A 135 13.67 -0.65 -9.41
N ASP A 136 12.61 -1.38 -9.75
CA ASP A 136 12.16 -2.54 -8.98
C ASP A 136 13.14 -3.73 -9.08
N ILE A 137 13.81 -3.90 -10.22
CA ILE A 137 14.94 -4.84 -10.40
C ILE A 137 16.13 -4.40 -9.54
N PHE A 138 16.58 -3.14 -9.67
CA PHE A 138 17.71 -2.58 -8.93
C PHE A 138 17.57 -2.66 -7.41
N HIS A 139 16.33 -2.59 -6.88
CA HIS A 139 16.04 -2.74 -5.45
C HIS A 139 15.62 -4.15 -5.03
N GLY A 140 15.71 -5.17 -5.91
CA GLY A 140 15.41 -6.56 -5.57
C GLY A 140 13.93 -6.84 -5.26
N ARG A 141 13.02 -6.05 -5.83
CA ARG A 141 11.56 -6.20 -5.69
C ARG A 141 10.98 -7.11 -6.78
N LEU A 142 11.58 -7.13 -7.97
CA LEU A 142 11.22 -8.08 -9.03
C LEU A 142 12.07 -9.36 -8.89
N LEU A 143 11.45 -10.43 -8.40
CA LEU A 143 12.10 -11.74 -8.28
C LEU A 143 12.13 -12.44 -9.64
N CYS A 144 13.29 -12.99 -9.97
CA CYS A 144 13.63 -13.56 -11.26
C CYS A 144 14.56 -14.78 -11.07
N SER A 145 14.51 -15.76 -11.98
CA SER A 145 15.55 -16.80 -12.08
C SER A 145 16.85 -16.22 -12.64
N PHE A 146 17.95 -16.99 -12.64
CA PHE A 146 19.20 -16.57 -13.27
C PHE A 146 19.00 -16.24 -14.77
N SER A 147 18.24 -17.06 -15.50
CA SER A 147 17.93 -16.84 -16.92
C SER A 147 17.05 -15.61 -17.14
N ASP A 148 16.05 -15.38 -16.28
CA ASP A 148 15.22 -14.18 -16.36
C ASP A 148 16.02 -12.91 -16.06
N ALA A 149 16.91 -12.96 -15.05
CA ALA A 149 17.79 -11.86 -14.70
C ALA A 149 18.77 -11.53 -15.84
N ALA A 150 19.34 -12.54 -16.50
CA ALA A 150 20.23 -12.32 -17.63
C ALA A 150 19.51 -11.66 -18.82
N TYR A 151 18.30 -12.13 -19.15
CA TYR A 151 17.46 -11.53 -20.20
C TYR A 151 17.07 -10.09 -19.86
N LEU A 152 16.55 -9.84 -18.65
CA LEU A 152 16.15 -8.50 -18.18
C LEU A 152 17.34 -7.53 -18.16
N GLY A 153 18.52 -8.01 -17.74
CA GLY A 153 19.76 -7.25 -17.76
C GLY A 153 20.17 -6.86 -19.18
N ALA A 154 20.14 -7.81 -20.12
CA ALA A 154 20.46 -7.54 -21.52
C ALA A 154 19.46 -6.56 -22.17
N CYS A 155 18.19 -6.58 -21.81
CA CYS A 155 17.22 -5.58 -22.28
C CYS A 155 17.52 -4.18 -21.73
N ILE A 156 18.03 -4.07 -20.49
CA ILE A 156 18.47 -2.80 -19.92
C ILE A 156 19.73 -2.30 -20.65
N VAL A 157 20.70 -3.18 -20.91
CA VAL A 157 21.93 -2.83 -21.63
C VAL A 157 21.62 -2.33 -23.05
N GLN A 158 20.83 -3.06 -23.84
CA GLN A 158 20.40 -2.64 -25.19
C GLN A 158 19.64 -1.30 -25.18
N ALA A 159 18.84 -1.03 -24.14
CA ALA A 159 18.08 0.21 -24.01
C ALA A 159 18.95 1.43 -23.61
N GLU A 160 20.09 1.21 -22.94
CA GLU A 160 21.00 2.28 -22.49
C GLU A 160 22.18 2.53 -23.44
N LEU A 161 22.63 1.51 -24.19
CA LEU A 161 23.79 1.56 -25.09
C LEU A 161 23.41 1.49 -26.59
N GLY A 162 22.27 0.91 -26.94
CA GLY A 162 22.03 0.46 -28.33
C GLY A 162 22.72 -0.88 -28.60
N ASP A 163 23.08 -1.14 -29.86
CA ASP A 163 23.73 -2.39 -30.26
C ASP A 163 25.12 -2.58 -29.63
N TYR A 164 25.57 -3.83 -29.50
CA TYR A 164 26.97 -4.14 -29.18
C TYR A 164 27.92 -3.72 -30.31
N ASP A 165 28.86 -2.83 -29.99
CA ASP A 165 29.99 -2.47 -30.84
C ASP A 165 31.31 -3.02 -30.24
N PRO A 166 32.09 -3.85 -30.96
CA PRO A 166 33.34 -4.41 -30.46
C PRO A 166 34.48 -3.39 -30.30
N ASP A 167 34.43 -2.25 -30.99
CA ASP A 167 35.47 -1.22 -30.94
C ASP A 167 35.22 -0.22 -29.79
N GLU A 168 33.96 -0.06 -29.34
CA GLU A 168 33.60 0.76 -28.18
C GLU A 168 33.46 -0.03 -26.86
N GLN A 169 32.95 -1.27 -26.90
CA GLN A 169 32.53 -2.00 -25.69
C GLN A 169 33.56 -3.06 -25.25
N LEU A 170 34.50 -2.61 -24.39
CA LEU A 170 35.52 -3.41 -23.72
C LEU A 170 34.94 -4.65 -23.01
N ASP A 171 35.75 -5.70 -22.88
CA ASP A 171 35.39 -6.85 -22.05
C ASP A 171 35.05 -6.42 -20.62
N ASN A 172 33.91 -6.94 -20.12
CA ASN A 172 33.27 -6.57 -18.84
C ASN A 172 32.53 -5.21 -18.79
N TYR A 173 32.22 -4.55 -19.91
CA TYR A 173 31.39 -3.32 -19.97
C TYR A 173 30.06 -3.39 -19.17
N VAL A 174 29.46 -4.58 -19.01
CA VAL A 174 28.25 -4.78 -18.20
C VAL A 174 28.48 -4.49 -16.71
N GLY A 175 29.71 -4.67 -16.20
CA GLY A 175 30.05 -4.43 -14.79
C GLY A 175 29.97 -2.97 -14.37
N ASP A 176 30.11 -2.02 -15.31
CA ASP A 176 29.92 -0.59 -15.06
C ASP A 176 28.43 -0.27 -14.80
N PHE A 177 27.52 -1.12 -15.26
CA PHE A 177 26.08 -1.01 -15.02
C PHE A 177 25.70 -1.88 -13.82
N LYS A 178 25.55 -1.25 -12.65
CA LYS A 178 24.95 -1.90 -11.48
C LYS A 178 23.43 -2.08 -11.67
N ILE A 179 23.03 -3.13 -12.38
CA ILE A 179 21.64 -3.45 -12.71
C ILE A 179 20.95 -4.16 -11.54
N PHE A 180 21.64 -5.09 -10.87
CA PHE A 180 21.08 -5.95 -9.82
C PHE A 180 21.68 -5.66 -8.43
N PRO A 181 20.95 -5.90 -7.32
CA PRO A 181 21.49 -5.79 -5.95
C PRO A 181 22.64 -6.77 -5.68
N LYS A 182 22.53 -7.97 -6.25
CA LYS A 182 23.51 -9.08 -6.20
C LYS A 182 23.93 -9.43 -7.63
N GLN A 183 24.67 -8.53 -8.27
CA GLN A 183 25.24 -8.77 -9.59
C GLN A 183 26.52 -9.60 -9.46
N SER A 184 26.70 -10.62 -10.32
CA SER A 184 27.86 -11.52 -10.28
C SER A 184 28.49 -11.65 -11.65
N GLN A 185 29.79 -11.95 -11.70
CA GLN A 185 30.52 -12.07 -12.97
C GLN A 185 30.04 -13.23 -13.86
N ARG A 186 29.26 -14.19 -13.33
CA ARG A 186 28.52 -15.19 -14.12
C ARG A 186 27.32 -14.56 -14.82
N LEU A 187 26.55 -13.74 -14.09
CA LEU A 187 25.40 -13.01 -14.61
C LEU A 187 25.83 -11.96 -15.64
N GLU A 188 26.88 -11.20 -15.36
CA GLU A 188 27.42 -10.17 -16.27
C GLU A 188 27.87 -10.75 -17.61
N ARG A 189 28.58 -11.89 -17.59
CA ARG A 189 28.93 -12.64 -18.80
C ARG A 189 27.70 -13.09 -19.58
N LYS A 190 26.65 -13.60 -18.91
CA LYS A 190 25.43 -14.06 -19.61
C LYS A 190 24.58 -12.90 -20.15
N ILE A 191 24.55 -11.76 -19.46
CA ILE A 191 23.97 -10.50 -19.96
C ILE A 191 24.72 -10.07 -21.23
N ALA A 192 26.05 -10.03 -21.20
CA ALA A 192 26.86 -9.66 -22.35
C ALA A 192 26.67 -10.62 -23.55
N GLU A 193 26.54 -11.92 -23.30
CA GLU A 193 26.28 -12.93 -24.32
C GLU A 193 24.92 -12.70 -25.02
N ILE A 194 23.84 -12.51 -24.26
CA ILE A 194 22.49 -12.25 -24.80
C ILE A 194 22.47 -10.91 -25.56
N HIS A 195 23.11 -9.87 -25.02
CA HIS A 195 23.23 -8.56 -25.69
C HIS A 195 23.92 -8.68 -27.06
N LYS A 196 25.08 -9.36 -27.12
CA LYS A 196 25.83 -9.58 -28.37
C LYS A 196 25.05 -10.40 -29.41
N ASN A 197 24.32 -11.42 -28.96
CA ASN A 197 23.79 -12.46 -29.84
C ASN A 197 22.30 -12.33 -30.21
N GLU A 198 21.46 -11.81 -29.30
CA GLU A 198 19.98 -11.85 -29.44
C GLU A 198 19.33 -10.48 -29.70
N PHE A 199 19.94 -9.38 -29.25
CA PHE A 199 19.29 -8.06 -29.23
C PHE A 199 19.78 -7.05 -30.28
N ARG A 200 20.81 -7.41 -31.07
CA ARG A 200 21.31 -6.60 -32.20
C ARG A 200 20.17 -6.18 -33.15
N GLY A 201 20.13 -4.90 -33.49
CA GLY A 201 19.11 -4.26 -34.32
C GLY A 201 17.84 -3.83 -33.57
N GLN A 202 17.74 -4.07 -32.26
CA GLN A 202 16.60 -3.60 -31.46
C GLN A 202 16.78 -2.15 -31.02
N SER A 203 15.80 -1.29 -31.32
CA SER A 203 15.76 0.06 -30.78
C SER A 203 15.51 0.03 -29.25
N PRO A 204 15.91 1.08 -28.50
CA PRO A 204 15.61 1.16 -27.07
C PRO A 204 14.13 0.95 -26.74
N ALA A 205 13.22 1.52 -27.52
CA ALA A 205 11.77 1.32 -27.38
C ALA A 205 11.33 -0.15 -27.50
N ALA A 206 12.02 -0.96 -28.31
CA ALA A 206 11.77 -2.40 -28.43
C ALA A 206 12.35 -3.19 -27.25
N ALA A 207 13.58 -2.88 -26.82
CA ALA A 207 14.22 -3.50 -25.67
C ALA A 207 13.48 -3.19 -24.35
N GLU A 208 13.06 -1.94 -24.15
CA GLU A 208 12.17 -1.48 -23.07
C GLU A 208 10.87 -2.29 -23.05
N PHE A 209 10.26 -2.51 -24.21
CA PHE A 209 9.01 -3.25 -24.32
C PHE A 209 9.19 -4.75 -24.07
N ASN A 210 10.28 -5.35 -24.57
CA ASN A 210 10.65 -6.75 -24.29
C ASN A 210 10.90 -6.98 -22.79
N LEU A 211 11.51 -6.01 -22.09
CA LEU A 211 11.61 -6.03 -20.63
C LEU A 211 10.24 -6.01 -19.96
N LEU A 212 9.28 -5.18 -20.41
CA LEU A 212 7.92 -5.15 -19.86
C LEU A 212 7.15 -6.45 -20.12
N LEU A 213 7.29 -7.05 -21.30
CA LEU A 213 6.73 -8.36 -21.65
C LEU A 213 7.27 -9.45 -20.72
N LYS A 214 8.59 -9.50 -20.51
CA LYS A 214 9.20 -10.46 -19.58
C LYS A 214 8.77 -10.21 -18.15
N ALA A 215 8.83 -8.96 -17.68
CA ALA A 215 8.56 -8.60 -16.30
C ALA A 215 7.12 -8.93 -15.85
N HIS A 216 6.11 -8.73 -16.71
CA HIS A 216 4.72 -9.01 -16.33
C HIS A 216 4.40 -10.51 -16.15
N SER A 217 5.33 -11.41 -16.49
CA SER A 217 5.18 -12.85 -16.25
C SER A 217 5.64 -13.29 -14.85
N LEU A 218 6.41 -12.46 -14.14
CA LEU A 218 7.08 -12.80 -12.88
C LEU A 218 6.17 -12.61 -11.65
N GLU A 219 6.31 -13.46 -10.63
CA GLU A 219 5.34 -13.54 -9.52
C GLU A 219 5.22 -12.26 -8.68
N THR A 220 6.29 -11.46 -8.56
CA THR A 220 6.30 -10.20 -7.79
C THR A 220 6.10 -8.95 -8.66
N TYR A 221 5.71 -9.10 -9.93
CA TYR A 221 5.39 -7.97 -10.80
C TYR A 221 4.33 -7.05 -10.16
N GLY A 222 4.72 -5.78 -10.00
CA GLY A 222 3.88 -4.75 -9.39
C GLY A 222 3.67 -4.85 -7.87
N VAL A 223 4.37 -5.75 -7.17
CA VAL A 223 4.27 -5.86 -5.71
C VAL A 223 4.97 -4.68 -5.02
N ASP A 224 4.23 -3.90 -4.23
CA ASP A 224 4.80 -3.07 -3.16
C ASP A 224 4.56 -3.78 -1.82
N PRO A 225 5.59 -4.39 -1.20
CA PRO A 225 5.40 -5.29 -0.07
C PRO A 225 5.16 -4.51 1.23
N HIS A 226 4.06 -4.84 1.91
CA HIS A 226 3.73 -4.35 3.24
C HIS A 226 4.13 -5.39 4.30
N PRO A 227 5.14 -5.14 5.16
CA PRO A 227 5.55 -6.09 6.19
C PRO A 227 4.50 -6.22 7.30
N CYS A 228 4.10 -7.45 7.58
CA CYS A 228 3.10 -7.84 8.58
C CYS A 228 3.57 -9.10 9.32
N LYS A 229 2.82 -9.51 10.34
CA LYS A 229 2.82 -10.87 10.88
C LYS A 229 1.53 -11.58 10.52
N ASP A 230 1.55 -12.89 10.31
CA ASP A 230 0.33 -13.70 10.14
C ASP A 230 -0.32 -14.06 11.51
N SER A 231 -1.16 -15.08 11.54
CA SER A 231 -1.76 -15.63 12.77
C SER A 231 -0.80 -16.50 13.60
N THR A 232 0.30 -16.98 13.02
CA THR A 232 1.37 -17.72 13.73
C THR A 232 2.42 -16.79 14.33
N GLY A 233 2.35 -15.48 14.04
CA GLY A 233 3.35 -14.49 14.42
C GLY A 233 4.53 -14.39 13.46
N THR A 234 4.51 -15.15 12.35
CA THR A 234 5.58 -15.21 11.35
C THR A 234 5.56 -13.99 10.44
N THR A 235 6.74 -13.42 10.15
CA THR A 235 6.89 -12.27 9.25
C THR A 235 6.44 -12.64 7.83
N THR A 236 5.51 -11.86 7.29
CA THR A 236 4.95 -12.03 5.94
C THR A 236 4.84 -10.69 5.23
N PHE A 237 5.02 -10.70 3.91
CA PHE A 237 4.92 -9.52 3.06
C PHE A 237 3.64 -9.58 2.23
N LEU A 238 2.76 -8.61 2.44
CA LEU A 238 1.48 -8.51 1.75
C LEU A 238 1.60 -7.61 0.53
N GLY A 239 0.95 -7.97 -0.57
CA GLY A 239 0.93 -7.18 -1.80
C GLY A 239 -0.43 -7.16 -2.48
N PHE A 240 -0.61 -6.16 -3.34
CA PHE A 240 -1.77 -6.02 -4.22
C PHE A 240 -1.25 -5.84 -5.65
N THR A 241 -1.62 -6.73 -6.57
CA THR A 241 -1.18 -6.71 -7.98
C THR A 241 -2.37 -6.62 -8.92
N ALA A 242 -2.12 -6.56 -10.23
CA ALA A 242 -3.19 -6.61 -11.23
C ALA A 242 -4.03 -7.91 -11.17
N THR A 243 -3.46 -9.00 -10.66
CA THR A 243 -4.13 -10.31 -10.56
C THR A 243 -4.98 -10.44 -9.28
N GLY A 244 -4.50 -9.91 -8.14
CA GLY A 244 -5.15 -10.12 -6.86
C GLY A 244 -4.39 -9.62 -5.64
N PHE A 245 -4.85 -10.07 -4.47
CA PHE A 245 -4.10 -10.00 -3.22
C PHE A 245 -3.09 -11.16 -3.16
N VAL A 246 -1.85 -10.85 -2.76
CA VAL A 246 -0.75 -11.82 -2.65
C VAL A 246 -0.08 -11.75 -1.29
N VAL A 247 0.41 -12.89 -0.82
CA VAL A 247 1.14 -13.04 0.44
C VAL A 247 2.42 -13.81 0.18
N PHE A 248 3.54 -13.25 0.61
CA PHE A 248 4.87 -13.85 0.52
C PHE A 248 5.45 -14.13 1.90
N GLN A 249 6.20 -15.22 2.01
CA GLN A 249 6.97 -15.62 3.18
C GLN A 249 8.40 -15.91 2.69
N GLY A 250 9.34 -15.05 3.03
CA GLY A 250 10.60 -14.93 2.27
C GLY A 250 10.30 -14.74 0.77
N ASN A 251 11.01 -15.47 -0.09
CA ASN A 251 10.81 -15.44 -1.54
C ASN A 251 9.52 -16.15 -2.02
N LYS A 252 8.85 -16.94 -1.17
CA LYS A 252 7.79 -17.86 -1.61
C LYS A 252 6.41 -17.22 -1.50
N ARG A 253 5.67 -17.19 -2.61
CA ARG A 253 4.24 -16.84 -2.62
C ARG A 253 3.42 -17.95 -1.96
N ILE A 254 2.87 -17.68 -0.78
CA ILE A 254 2.07 -18.64 -0.01
C ILE A 254 0.56 -18.49 -0.27
N HIS A 255 0.08 -17.29 -0.59
CA HIS A 255 -1.31 -17.10 -1.05
C HIS A 255 -1.38 -16.19 -2.29
N LEU A 256 -2.35 -16.49 -3.16
CA LEU A 256 -2.91 -15.62 -4.17
C LEU A 256 -4.44 -15.74 -4.08
N LEU A 257 -5.12 -14.63 -3.83
CA LEU A 257 -6.59 -14.51 -3.92
C LEU A 257 -6.90 -13.53 -5.06
N LYS A 258 -7.48 -14.02 -6.15
CA LYS A 258 -7.76 -13.17 -7.33
C LYS A 258 -8.82 -12.13 -6.98
N TRP A 259 -8.84 -11.02 -7.72
CA TRP A 259 -9.81 -9.95 -7.45
C TRP A 259 -11.27 -10.39 -7.56
N SER A 260 -11.60 -11.41 -8.35
CA SER A 260 -12.90 -12.08 -8.35
C SER A 260 -13.27 -12.61 -6.96
N ASP A 261 -12.33 -13.29 -6.32
CA ASP A 261 -12.51 -14.16 -5.16
C ASP A 261 -12.42 -13.38 -3.84
N VAL A 262 -11.75 -12.22 -3.83
CA VAL A 262 -11.75 -11.29 -2.69
C VAL A 262 -13.13 -10.65 -2.55
N CYS A 263 -13.89 -11.09 -1.54
CA CYS A 263 -15.24 -10.60 -1.23
C CYS A 263 -15.22 -9.27 -0.45
N LYS A 264 -14.41 -9.17 0.62
CA LYS A 264 -14.32 -7.95 1.45
C LYS A 264 -12.95 -7.81 2.13
N LEU A 265 -12.46 -6.57 2.17
CA LEU A 265 -11.34 -6.13 2.99
C LEU A 265 -11.84 -5.37 4.22
N LYS A 266 -11.34 -5.70 5.42
CA LYS A 266 -11.58 -4.96 6.68
C LYS A 266 -10.25 -4.65 7.38
N PHE A 267 -10.31 -3.80 8.40
CA PHE A 267 -9.30 -3.78 9.46
C PHE A 267 -9.96 -3.43 10.81
N GLU A 268 -9.33 -3.89 11.90
CA GLU A 268 -9.73 -3.69 13.29
C GLU A 268 -8.44 -3.50 14.12
N GLY A 269 -8.29 -2.38 14.84
CA GLY A 269 -7.06 -2.09 15.58
C GLY A 269 -5.80 -2.18 14.70
N LYS A 270 -4.93 -3.15 14.98
CA LYS A 270 -3.70 -3.47 14.21
C LYS A 270 -3.90 -4.59 13.16
N THR A 271 -5.07 -5.24 13.12
CA THR A 271 -5.31 -6.48 12.36
C THR A 271 -6.08 -6.19 11.08
N PHE A 272 -5.53 -6.64 9.95
CA PHE A 272 -6.11 -6.56 8.61
C PHE A 272 -6.75 -7.90 8.26
N TYR A 273 -7.95 -7.87 7.66
CA TYR A 273 -8.69 -9.09 7.29
C TYR A 273 -9.03 -9.10 5.81
N VAL A 274 -8.65 -10.18 5.14
CA VAL A 274 -9.02 -10.49 3.75
C VAL A 274 -10.03 -11.63 3.76
N ILE A 275 -11.28 -11.31 3.43
CA ILE A 275 -12.37 -12.29 3.35
C ILE A 275 -12.66 -12.56 1.88
N GLY A 276 -12.62 -13.84 1.48
CA GLY A 276 -12.86 -14.27 0.12
C GLY A 276 -13.18 -15.76 0.00
N THR A 277 -12.95 -16.31 -1.18
CA THR A 277 -13.10 -17.74 -1.46
C THR A 277 -11.75 -18.31 -1.91
N GLN A 278 -11.36 -19.49 -1.42
CA GLN A 278 -10.19 -20.23 -1.90
C GLN A 278 -10.53 -21.73 -1.98
N LYS A 279 -10.29 -22.37 -3.14
CA LYS A 279 -10.71 -23.76 -3.42
C LYS A 279 -12.19 -24.00 -3.03
N GLU A 280 -13.07 -23.11 -3.51
CA GLU A 280 -14.53 -23.08 -3.27
C GLU A 280 -14.99 -22.90 -1.82
N LYS A 281 -14.09 -23.01 -0.83
CA LYS A 281 -14.38 -22.73 0.59
C LYS A 281 -14.23 -21.24 0.89
N LYS A 282 -15.00 -20.73 1.85
CA LYS A 282 -14.79 -19.39 2.43
C LYS A 282 -13.42 -19.34 3.09
N ALA A 283 -12.63 -18.34 2.78
CA ALA A 283 -11.32 -18.07 3.38
C ALA A 283 -11.34 -16.72 4.09
N MET A 284 -10.84 -16.68 5.33
CA MET A 284 -10.60 -15.45 6.08
C MET A 284 -9.14 -15.46 6.52
N LEU A 285 -8.32 -14.60 5.90
CA LEU A 285 -6.93 -14.42 6.27
C LEU A 285 -6.80 -13.19 7.17
N SER A 286 -6.07 -13.31 8.27
CA SER A 286 -5.80 -12.24 9.24
C SER A 286 -4.30 -11.93 9.31
N PHE A 287 -3.95 -10.64 9.37
CA PHE A 287 -2.57 -10.18 9.40
C PHE A 287 -2.39 -9.01 10.38
N HIS A 288 -1.39 -9.10 11.23
CA HIS A 288 -1.06 -8.13 12.26
C HIS A 288 0.00 -7.14 11.76
N THR A 289 -0.31 -5.85 11.81
CA THR A 289 0.63 -4.76 11.47
C THR A 289 1.25 -4.14 12.72
N SER A 290 2.35 -3.41 12.56
CA SER A 290 3.02 -2.73 13.69
C SER A 290 2.13 -1.69 14.38
N THR A 291 1.31 -0.93 13.63
CA THR A 291 0.47 0.16 14.13
C THR A 291 -0.92 0.20 13.47
N PRO A 292 -1.96 0.73 14.14
CA PRO A 292 -3.27 0.95 13.51
C PRO A 292 -3.24 1.90 12.31
N ALA A 293 -2.24 2.79 12.25
CA ALA A 293 -2.01 3.67 11.10
C ALA A 293 -1.54 2.88 9.87
N ALA A 294 -0.57 1.96 10.05
CA ALA A 294 -0.13 1.03 9.00
C ALA A 294 -1.28 0.12 8.55
N CYS A 295 -2.07 -0.44 9.49
CA CYS A 295 -3.24 -1.25 9.17
C CYS A 295 -4.28 -0.51 8.31
N LYS A 296 -4.58 0.74 8.68
CA LYS A 296 -5.50 1.62 7.94
C LYS A 296 -4.96 2.03 6.57
N HIS A 297 -3.64 2.20 6.44
CA HIS A 297 -2.98 2.45 5.17
C HIS A 297 -3.07 1.22 4.25
N LEU A 298 -2.67 0.04 4.75
CA LEU A 298 -2.78 -1.25 4.06
C LEU A 298 -4.20 -1.51 3.55
N TRP A 299 -5.21 -1.26 4.39
CA TRP A 299 -6.61 -1.36 3.99
C TRP A 299 -7.03 -0.37 2.90
N LYS A 300 -6.58 0.89 2.94
CA LYS A 300 -6.80 1.83 1.81
C LYS A 300 -6.19 1.28 0.53
N CYS A 301 -4.92 0.87 0.55
CA CYS A 301 -4.23 0.36 -0.63
C CYS A 301 -4.91 -0.88 -1.22
N GLY A 302 -5.36 -1.80 -0.38
CA GLY A 302 -6.14 -2.96 -0.84
C GLY A 302 -7.48 -2.58 -1.45
N VAL A 303 -8.20 -1.62 -0.86
CA VAL A 303 -9.48 -1.11 -1.40
C VAL A 303 -9.27 -0.34 -2.70
N GLU A 304 -8.21 0.45 -2.85
CA GLU A 304 -7.88 1.15 -4.09
C GLU A 304 -7.52 0.18 -5.22
N ASN A 305 -6.73 -0.86 -4.94
CA ASN A 305 -6.39 -1.88 -5.94
C ASN A 305 -7.60 -2.76 -6.30
N GLN A 306 -8.42 -3.17 -5.32
CA GLN A 306 -9.68 -3.87 -5.58
C GLN A 306 -10.62 -3.01 -6.43
N ALA A 307 -10.72 -1.72 -6.14
CA ALA A 307 -11.50 -0.77 -6.92
C ALA A 307 -11.01 -0.67 -8.38
N PHE A 308 -9.70 -0.49 -8.59
CA PHE A 308 -9.10 -0.33 -9.92
C PHE A 308 -9.21 -1.61 -10.77
N TYR A 309 -8.89 -2.79 -10.22
CA TYR A 309 -8.80 -4.04 -11.01
C TYR A 309 -10.08 -4.88 -11.06
N LYS A 310 -10.93 -4.89 -10.00
CA LYS A 310 -12.12 -5.78 -9.95
C LYS A 310 -13.29 -5.26 -10.79
N TYR A 311 -13.52 -3.95 -10.79
CA TYR A 311 -14.77 -3.37 -11.30
C TYR A 311 -14.74 -3.11 -12.80
N ALA A 312 -15.92 -3.13 -13.44
CA ALA A 312 -16.04 -2.88 -14.88
C ALA A 312 -16.22 -1.40 -15.21
N LYS A 313 -16.82 -0.61 -14.29
CA LYS A 313 -16.93 0.84 -14.36
C LYS A 313 -16.74 1.47 -12.98
N SER A 314 -16.16 2.66 -12.92
CA SER A 314 -15.94 3.42 -11.68
C SER A 314 -17.24 3.73 -10.93
N SER A 315 -18.35 3.94 -11.66
CA SER A 315 -19.69 4.15 -11.10
C SER A 315 -20.25 2.96 -10.32
N GLN A 316 -19.68 1.76 -10.44
CA GLN A 316 -20.08 0.58 -9.68
C GLN A 316 -19.50 0.56 -8.25
N ILE A 317 -18.51 1.42 -7.95
CA ILE A 317 -17.74 1.36 -6.71
C ILE A 317 -18.48 2.08 -5.58
N LYS A 318 -19.09 1.27 -4.70
CA LYS A 318 -19.72 1.77 -3.46
C LYS A 318 -18.66 2.26 -2.47
N THR A 319 -19.05 3.18 -1.57
CA THR A 319 -18.15 3.66 -0.51
C THR A 319 -17.86 2.53 0.48
N MET A 320 -16.60 2.16 0.66
CA MET A 320 -16.19 1.10 1.57
C MET A 320 -16.13 1.59 3.01
N SER A 321 -16.52 0.72 3.94
CA SER A 321 -16.47 0.93 5.38
C SER A 321 -15.76 -0.26 6.04
N SER A 322 -14.74 0.04 6.86
CA SER A 322 -14.01 -0.97 7.63
C SER A 322 -14.97 -1.77 8.53
N SER A 323 -15.84 -1.04 9.24
CA SER A 323 -16.78 -1.56 10.24
C SER A 323 -18.22 -1.56 9.72
N LYS A 324 -19.08 -2.44 10.25
CA LYS A 324 -20.54 -2.44 9.99
C LYS A 324 -21.28 -1.32 10.74
N ILE A 325 -20.77 -0.93 11.91
CA ILE A 325 -21.41 0.04 12.81
C ILE A 325 -21.47 1.42 12.14
N PHE A 326 -22.66 2.03 12.10
CA PHE A 326 -22.80 3.41 11.63
C PHE A 326 -22.07 4.36 12.59
N PHE A 327 -21.37 5.36 12.04
CA PHE A 327 -20.53 6.35 12.76
C PHE A 327 -19.21 5.83 13.37
N LYS A 328 -19.10 4.57 13.84
CA LYS A 328 -17.84 3.98 14.38
C LYS A 328 -17.10 3.17 13.30
N GLY A 329 -16.36 3.86 12.40
CA GLY A 329 -15.54 3.18 11.39
C GLY A 329 -14.85 4.12 10.37
N SER A 330 -13.73 3.68 9.79
CA SER A 330 -13.08 4.42 8.69
C SER A 330 -13.80 4.13 7.37
N ARG A 331 -14.23 5.20 6.70
CA ARG A 331 -14.86 5.14 5.37
C ARG A 331 -13.89 5.61 4.29
N PHE A 332 -13.91 4.97 3.13
CA PHE A 332 -13.12 5.35 1.96
C PHE A 332 -13.95 5.22 0.69
N ARG A 333 -13.79 6.18 -0.23
CA ARG A 333 -14.37 6.16 -1.57
C ARG A 333 -13.23 6.30 -2.56
N TYR A 334 -13.12 5.35 -3.48
CA TYR A 334 -12.20 5.42 -4.60
C TYR A 334 -12.52 6.63 -5.49
N ASN A 335 -11.49 7.26 -6.07
CA ASN A 335 -11.65 8.35 -7.04
C ASN A 335 -10.63 8.13 -8.16
N GLY A 336 -11.09 8.03 -9.41
CA GLY A 336 -10.27 7.68 -10.58
C GLY A 336 -11.07 6.77 -11.53
N LYS A 337 -10.50 6.45 -12.68
CA LYS A 337 -11.01 5.40 -13.58
C LYS A 337 -10.70 4.00 -13.03
N VAL A 338 -11.41 2.98 -13.47
CA VAL A 338 -11.00 1.56 -13.28
C VAL A 338 -10.14 1.08 -14.45
N ALA A 339 -9.37 0.01 -14.28
CA ALA A 339 -8.44 -0.51 -15.30
C ALA A 339 -9.08 -0.66 -16.70
N LYS A 340 -10.33 -1.10 -16.77
CA LYS A 340 -11.07 -1.23 -18.04
C LYS A 340 -11.36 0.13 -18.69
N GLU A 341 -11.75 1.13 -17.91
CA GLU A 341 -11.96 2.51 -18.38
C GLU A 341 -10.64 3.19 -18.77
N VAL A 342 -9.51 2.84 -18.14
CA VAL A 342 -8.18 3.32 -18.54
C VAL A 342 -7.77 2.74 -19.89
N VAL A 343 -7.92 1.42 -20.08
CA VAL A 343 -7.65 0.76 -21.38
C VAL A 343 -8.60 1.27 -22.47
N GLU A 344 -9.88 1.49 -22.16
CA GLU A 344 -10.86 2.06 -23.11
C GLU A 344 -10.56 3.53 -23.46
N ALA A 345 -9.99 4.31 -22.53
CA ALA A 345 -9.51 5.66 -22.82
C ALA A 345 -8.20 5.65 -23.64
N SER A 346 -7.28 4.75 -23.32
CA SER A 346 -5.98 4.60 -23.99
C SER A 346 -6.14 4.23 -25.47
N SER A 347 -6.99 3.24 -25.79
CA SER A 347 -7.22 2.83 -27.18
C SER A 347 -7.75 3.97 -28.06
N LYS A 348 -8.53 4.89 -27.48
CA LYS A 348 -9.13 6.07 -28.13
C LYS A 348 -8.19 7.26 -28.30
N ILE A 349 -6.94 7.22 -27.78
CA ILE A 349 -5.98 8.31 -28.00
C ILE A 349 -5.72 8.49 -29.50
N GLN A 350 -5.95 9.70 -30.02
CA GLN A 350 -5.71 10.10 -31.40
C GLN A 350 -4.80 11.33 -31.41
N ARG A 351 -3.50 11.09 -31.22
CA ARG A 351 -2.41 12.05 -31.43
C ARG A 351 -1.17 11.32 -31.91
N GLU A 352 -0.20 12.06 -32.43
CA GLU A 352 1.16 11.57 -32.59
C GLU A 352 1.79 11.30 -31.20
N PRO A 353 2.57 10.22 -31.02
CA PRO A 353 3.26 9.96 -29.76
C PRO A 353 4.21 11.11 -29.38
N PRO A 354 4.28 11.51 -28.10
CA PRO A 354 5.26 12.51 -27.66
C PRO A 354 6.68 11.92 -27.66
N GLU A 355 7.67 12.77 -27.93
CA GLU A 355 9.08 12.37 -27.99
C GLU A 355 9.62 11.91 -26.63
N VAL A 356 10.07 10.66 -26.57
CA VAL A 356 10.56 10.02 -25.35
C VAL A 356 12.03 10.40 -25.11
N HIS A 357 12.22 11.39 -24.26
CA HIS A 357 13.53 11.86 -23.83
C HIS A 357 14.17 10.82 -22.88
N ARG A 358 15.20 10.13 -23.38
CA ARG A 358 15.90 9.04 -22.66
C ARG A 358 17.12 9.57 -21.90
N THR A 359 17.23 9.21 -20.63
CA THR A 359 18.24 9.71 -19.69
C THR A 359 19.20 8.59 -19.28
N SER A 360 20.38 8.54 -19.92
CA SER A 360 21.42 7.52 -19.70
C SER A 360 21.91 7.47 -18.24
N ILE A 361 22.16 6.26 -17.73
CA ILE A 361 22.80 5.98 -16.43
C ILE A 361 24.04 6.85 -16.15
N THR A 362 24.84 7.17 -17.18
CA THR A 362 26.06 8.00 -17.05
C THR A 362 25.80 9.43 -16.52
N GLN A 363 24.59 9.96 -16.72
CA GLN A 363 24.18 11.27 -16.22
C GLN A 363 23.49 11.19 -14.84
N SER A 364 23.13 10.00 -14.39
CA SER A 364 22.40 9.79 -13.14
C SER A 364 23.33 9.80 -11.93
N ARG A 365 23.45 10.98 -11.31
CA ARG A 365 24.31 11.23 -10.12
C ARG A 365 23.95 10.38 -8.88
N SER A 366 22.86 9.64 -8.88
CA SER A 366 22.47 8.73 -7.78
C SER A 366 23.35 7.47 -7.72
N SER A 367 23.85 6.99 -8.86
CA SER A 367 24.58 5.72 -8.99
C SER A 367 25.80 5.59 -8.07
N HIS A 368 26.56 6.67 -7.89
CA HIS A 368 27.79 6.66 -7.07
C HIS A 368 27.60 7.12 -5.61
N SER A 369 26.49 7.79 -5.29
CA SER A 369 26.31 8.49 -4.00
C SER A 369 25.79 7.58 -2.87
N LEU A 370 25.13 6.47 -3.20
CA LEU A 370 24.43 5.61 -2.23
C LEU A 370 25.34 4.75 -1.30
N ASN A 371 26.66 4.91 -1.36
CA ASN A 371 27.60 3.83 -1.00
C ASN A 371 28.39 3.97 0.33
N LYS A 372 28.19 5.03 1.15
CA LYS A 372 29.01 5.22 2.38
C LYS A 372 28.33 5.67 3.69
N GLN A 373 27.16 6.32 3.68
CA GLN A 373 26.67 7.04 4.88
C GLN A 373 25.46 6.46 5.63
N LEU A 374 25.01 5.23 5.30
CA LEU A 374 23.84 4.59 5.95
C LEU A 374 24.12 3.14 6.42
N ILE A 375 25.39 2.77 6.58
CA ILE A 375 25.83 1.45 7.09
C ILE A 375 26.84 1.67 8.23
N ILE A 376 26.36 2.25 9.33
CA ILE A 376 27.07 2.32 10.62
C ILE A 376 26.02 1.94 11.69
N ASN A 377 26.44 1.21 12.73
CA ASN A 377 25.62 0.59 13.78
C ASN A 377 24.84 -0.68 13.38
N MET A 378 25.54 -1.71 12.93
CA MET A 378 25.44 -3.04 13.55
C MET A 378 26.84 -3.64 13.69
N GLU A 379 27.18 -4.03 14.91
CA GLU A 379 28.47 -4.63 15.25
C GLU A 379 28.42 -6.15 15.02
N PRO A 380 29.43 -6.76 14.36
CA PRO A 380 29.37 -8.18 14.01
C PRO A 380 29.69 -9.06 15.22
N LEU A 381 28.65 -9.59 15.87
CA LEU A 381 28.80 -10.68 16.84
C LEU A 381 29.47 -11.87 16.15
N GLN A 382 30.62 -12.29 16.68
CA GLN A 382 31.38 -13.42 16.15
C GLN A 382 30.65 -14.74 16.45
N PRO A 383 30.74 -15.77 15.58
CA PRO A 383 30.19 -17.08 15.89
C PRO A 383 30.91 -17.71 17.08
N LEU A 384 30.17 -17.99 18.15
CA LEU A 384 30.66 -18.86 19.23
C LEU A 384 30.74 -20.31 18.71
N LEU A 385 31.89 -20.95 18.91
CA LEU A 385 32.06 -22.38 18.69
C LEU A 385 31.30 -23.16 19.79
N PRO A 386 30.73 -24.34 19.50
CA PRO A 386 30.10 -25.17 20.53
C PRO A 386 31.16 -25.76 21.48
N THR A 387 31.07 -25.42 22.76
CA THR A 387 31.74 -26.13 23.86
C THR A 387 30.87 -27.29 24.35
N PRO A 388 31.37 -28.54 24.40
CA PRO A 388 30.68 -29.66 25.04
C PRO A 388 31.10 -29.82 26.52
N ASP A 389 30.12 -30.03 27.40
CA ASP A 389 30.17 -30.51 28.82
C ASP A 389 28.69 -30.84 29.19
N ASP A 390 28.28 -31.67 30.18
CA ASP A 390 28.87 -32.41 31.32
C ASP A 390 27.84 -33.55 31.70
N GLN A 391 28.05 -34.67 32.41
CA GLN A 391 29.21 -35.36 33.01
C GLN A 391 28.94 -36.91 33.08
N GLU A 392 29.00 -37.53 34.28
CA GLU A 392 28.69 -38.92 34.70
C GLU A 392 29.52 -40.07 34.05
N GLU A 393 30.36 -40.85 34.76
CA GLU A 393 30.79 -40.86 36.18
C GLU A 393 32.29 -41.29 36.33
N VAL A 394 32.80 -41.30 37.57
CA VAL A 394 34.19 -41.50 38.08
C VAL A 394 34.41 -42.98 38.51
N PRO A 395 35.64 -43.58 38.72
CA PRO A 395 37.03 -43.06 38.77
C PRO A 395 38.07 -43.78 37.84
N SER A 396 39.35 -43.41 37.99
CA SER A 396 40.55 -43.98 37.32
C SER A 396 41.21 -45.14 38.09
N GLU A 397 41.96 -46.01 37.40
CA GLU A 397 43.14 -46.71 37.95
C GLU A 397 44.17 -47.10 36.85
N GLU A 398 45.28 -47.77 37.23
CA GLU A 398 46.58 -47.88 36.54
C GLU A 398 46.63 -48.75 35.25
N GLY A 399 47.68 -48.67 34.40
CA GLY A 399 47.88 -49.68 33.33
C GLY A 399 48.84 -49.48 32.14
N ILE A 400 50.12 -49.17 32.41
CA ILE A 400 51.35 -49.40 31.61
C ILE A 400 51.32 -50.32 30.32
N GLN A 401 52.14 -49.96 29.30
CA GLN A 401 52.87 -50.77 28.26
C GLN A 401 52.49 -50.78 26.75
N LEU A 402 53.56 -50.78 25.93
CA LEU A 402 53.75 -51.03 24.48
C LEU A 402 54.34 -52.50 24.33
N PRO A 403 54.86 -53.04 23.18
CA PRO A 403 54.89 -52.63 21.76
C PRO A 403 54.68 -53.81 20.72
N LYS A 404 55.15 -53.61 19.45
CA LYS A 404 55.58 -54.59 18.40
C LYS A 404 54.63 -54.81 17.19
N GLU A 405 55.05 -54.53 15.93
CA GLU A 405 55.87 -55.32 14.94
C GLU A 405 55.08 -56.50 14.30
N ASP A 406 55.15 -56.88 13.01
CA ASP A 406 55.79 -56.32 11.79
C ASP A 406 55.21 -56.99 10.49
N ASP A 407 55.71 -56.60 9.31
CA ASP A 407 55.80 -57.34 8.02
C ASP A 407 54.59 -57.65 7.08
N ILE A 408 54.57 -56.94 5.94
CA ILE A 408 54.72 -57.43 4.54
C ILE A 408 53.98 -58.71 4.06
N SER A 409 53.18 -58.59 3.00
CA SER A 409 53.30 -59.46 1.79
C SER A 409 52.44 -59.01 0.57
N ILE A 410 52.92 -59.32 -0.63
CA ILE A 410 52.26 -59.15 -1.95
C ILE A 410 52.31 -60.50 -2.69
N PRO A 411 51.29 -60.85 -3.49
CA PRO A 411 51.49 -61.71 -4.66
C PRO A 411 51.14 -61.01 -5.99
N VAL A 412 51.83 -61.44 -7.06
CA VAL A 412 51.73 -60.93 -8.44
C VAL A 412 51.23 -62.04 -9.37
N LEU A 413 50.55 -61.70 -10.47
CA LEU A 413 50.45 -62.42 -11.79
C LEU A 413 49.42 -61.62 -12.65
N SER A 414 49.81 -60.69 -13.53
CA SER A 414 50.42 -60.83 -14.86
C SER A 414 49.49 -61.32 -15.98
N ASN A 415 49.27 -60.47 -17.01
CA ASN A 415 49.54 -60.81 -18.43
C ASN A 415 49.38 -59.59 -19.36
N SER A 416 50.05 -59.66 -20.52
CA SER A 416 50.09 -58.70 -21.64
C SER A 416 50.40 -59.53 -22.93
N PRO A 417 50.33 -59.04 -24.20
CA PRO A 417 50.91 -57.75 -24.66
C PRO A 417 50.24 -57.01 -25.86
N ALA A 418 50.77 -55.82 -26.18
CA ALA A 418 50.85 -55.20 -27.54
C ALA A 418 49.53 -54.69 -28.20
N LYS A 419 49.51 -53.64 -29.06
CA LYS A 419 50.53 -52.65 -29.49
C LYS A 419 49.89 -51.40 -30.16
N GLU A 420 50.54 -50.25 -30.00
CA GLU A 420 50.65 -49.09 -30.94
C GLU A 420 49.45 -48.20 -31.38
N ALA A 421 49.78 -46.90 -31.49
CA ALA A 421 49.23 -45.81 -32.34
C ALA A 421 48.20 -44.78 -31.79
N ASP A 422 48.66 -43.52 -31.78
CA ASP A 422 48.05 -42.21 -32.04
C ASP A 422 46.79 -41.65 -31.31
N ASP A 423 47.09 -40.67 -30.43
CA ASP A 423 46.68 -39.25 -30.54
C ASP A 423 45.29 -38.76 -30.02
N SER A 424 45.25 -37.45 -29.77
CA SER A 424 44.15 -36.59 -29.29
C SER A 424 43.71 -36.77 -27.82
N SER A 425 44.19 -35.85 -26.98
CA SER A 425 43.58 -35.52 -25.69
C SER A 425 42.37 -34.59 -25.88
N ASP A 426 41.24 -34.87 -25.22
CA ASP A 426 40.45 -33.92 -24.40
C ASP A 426 39.14 -34.58 -23.91
N LEU A 427 39.09 -35.02 -22.64
CA LEU A 427 37.85 -35.41 -21.94
C LEU A 427 38.02 -35.30 -20.41
N SER A 428 37.71 -34.13 -19.83
CA SER A 428 37.45 -34.01 -18.38
C SER A 428 36.59 -32.78 -18.02
N ILE A 429 35.37 -32.68 -18.56
CA ILE A 429 34.35 -31.69 -18.14
C ILE A 429 32.98 -32.37 -17.95
N GLU A 430 32.90 -33.36 -17.06
CA GLU A 430 31.64 -33.97 -16.60
C GLU A 430 31.68 -34.35 -15.10
N GLU A 431 32.00 -33.42 -14.18
CA GLU A 431 31.61 -33.59 -12.76
C GLU A 431 31.62 -32.32 -11.87
N GLU A 432 31.10 -31.16 -12.33
CA GLU A 432 30.77 -30.07 -11.40
C GLU A 432 29.54 -29.23 -11.80
N GLU A 433 28.95 -28.55 -10.81
CA GLU A 433 27.68 -27.77 -10.87
C GLU A 433 26.34 -28.53 -10.97
N LYS A 434 26.07 -29.42 -10.01
CA LYS A 434 24.68 -29.70 -9.54
C LYS A 434 24.33 -28.95 -8.25
N ILE A 435 24.73 -27.69 -8.17
CA ILE A 435 24.35 -26.78 -7.08
C ILE A 435 22.91 -26.31 -7.34
N LYS A 436 22.04 -26.36 -6.33
CA LYS A 436 20.66 -25.85 -6.46
C LYS A 436 20.70 -24.33 -6.69
N GLU A 437 20.05 -23.87 -7.75
CA GLU A 437 19.81 -22.44 -7.95
C GLU A 437 18.91 -21.91 -6.80
N GLU A 438 19.49 -21.13 -5.89
CA GLU A 438 18.69 -20.34 -4.95
C GLU A 438 18.06 -19.15 -5.69
N PRO A 439 16.73 -18.98 -5.70
CA PRO A 439 16.11 -17.81 -6.29
C PRO A 439 16.53 -16.55 -5.53
N LEU A 440 16.79 -15.47 -6.26
CA LEU A 440 17.30 -14.21 -5.70
C LEU A 440 16.47 -13.76 -4.48
N THR A 441 17.14 -13.55 -3.35
CA THR A 441 16.52 -13.14 -2.08
C THR A 441 15.86 -11.76 -2.18
N ILE A 442 14.60 -11.63 -1.74
CA ILE A 442 14.10 -10.35 -1.21
C ILE A 442 15.06 -9.96 -0.09
N SER A 443 15.89 -8.93 -0.33
CA SER A 443 17.06 -8.69 0.52
C SER A 443 16.66 -7.91 1.78
N GLU A 444 16.22 -8.62 2.83
CA GLU A 444 15.91 -8.05 4.15
C GLU A 444 17.10 -7.29 4.78
N LEU A 445 18.33 -7.54 4.31
CA LEU A 445 19.57 -6.90 4.77
C LEU A 445 20.08 -5.74 3.89
N VAL A 446 19.47 -5.50 2.71
CA VAL A 446 19.77 -4.31 1.86
C VAL A 446 18.55 -3.38 1.76
N TYR A 447 17.34 -3.90 2.02
CA TYR A 447 16.11 -3.15 1.90
C TYR A 447 15.80 -2.31 3.16
N ASN A 448 16.44 -1.15 3.28
CA ASN A 448 15.88 -0.06 4.08
C ASN A 448 14.75 0.61 3.27
N PRO A 449 13.46 0.48 3.66
CA PRO A 449 12.35 1.03 2.88
C PRO A 449 12.34 2.57 2.77
N SER A 450 13.22 3.25 3.51
CA SER A 450 13.35 4.71 3.58
C SER A 450 14.26 5.32 2.50
N THR A 451 15.17 4.55 1.88
CA THR A 451 16.26 5.09 1.02
C THR A 451 15.80 5.72 -0.31
N SER A 452 14.50 5.69 -0.61
CA SER A 452 13.88 6.51 -1.67
C SER A 452 13.71 7.99 -1.27
N LEU A 453 14.02 8.37 -0.02
CA LEU A 453 14.22 9.75 0.41
C LEU A 453 15.65 9.93 0.95
N LEU A 454 16.31 11.01 0.53
CA LEU A 454 17.29 11.66 1.38
C LEU A 454 16.51 12.62 2.29
N PRO A 455 16.66 12.56 3.62
CA PRO A 455 16.20 13.63 4.50
C PRO A 455 17.06 14.88 4.30
N THR A 456 16.49 16.05 4.62
CA THR A 456 17.27 17.28 4.79
C THR A 456 18.30 17.07 5.91
N PRO A 457 19.58 17.49 5.76
CA PRO A 457 20.54 17.40 6.85
C PRO A 457 20.08 18.28 8.03
N VAL A 458 19.93 17.66 9.19
CA VAL A 458 19.86 18.33 10.50
C VAL A 458 21.24 18.20 11.12
N ASN A 459 21.73 19.25 11.78
CA ASN A 459 23.09 19.31 12.28
C ASN A 459 23.14 18.79 13.73
N ASP A 460 23.21 17.46 13.88
CA ASP A 460 23.04 16.76 15.17
C ASP A 460 24.31 16.80 16.07
N GLU A 461 24.99 17.95 16.16
CA GLU A 461 26.23 18.13 16.94
C GLU A 461 26.03 18.74 18.34
N GLU A 462 24.78 18.97 18.80
CA GLU A 462 24.52 19.72 20.05
C GLU A 462 23.41 19.16 20.99
N ILE A 463 23.12 17.85 20.98
CA ILE A 463 22.39 17.20 22.10
C ILE A 463 23.00 15.84 22.44
N ASP A 464 24.10 15.84 23.19
CA ASP A 464 24.61 14.64 23.88
C ASP A 464 25.11 14.95 25.31
N LEU A 465 24.28 15.69 26.04
CA LEU A 465 24.35 15.85 27.50
C LEU A 465 22.92 15.81 28.06
N LEU A 466 22.76 15.14 29.22
CA LEU A 466 21.47 14.69 29.79
C LEU A 466 20.83 13.54 28.97
N PHE A 467 20.72 12.30 29.43
CA PHE A 467 20.72 11.80 30.82
C PHE A 467 21.48 10.47 30.98
N GLN A 468 22.35 10.38 31.98
CA GLN A 468 22.85 9.11 32.51
C GLN A 468 21.95 8.62 33.66
N THR A 469 21.42 7.40 33.58
CA THR A 469 21.01 6.60 34.77
C THR A 469 20.99 5.10 34.45
N SER A 470 21.24 4.27 35.46
CA SER A 470 21.47 2.81 35.32
C SER A 470 20.19 1.93 35.21
N PRO A 471 20.32 0.69 34.70
CA PRO A 471 19.20 -0.24 34.51
C PRO A 471 18.82 -1.02 35.78
N ARG A 472 17.72 -1.79 35.72
CA ARG A 472 17.37 -2.82 36.71
C ARG A 472 16.69 -4.06 36.09
N ALA A 473 17.33 -5.20 36.34
CA ALA A 473 16.83 -6.58 36.53
C ALA A 473 15.43 -6.96 36.00
N ASP A 474 15.45 -7.89 35.03
CA ASP A 474 14.96 -9.28 35.17
C ASP A 474 13.67 -9.56 35.94
N ASN A 475 12.80 -10.37 35.33
CA ASN A 475 12.46 -11.70 35.87
C ASN A 475 11.87 -12.55 34.74
N GLU A 476 12.42 -13.74 34.52
CA GLU A 476 11.81 -14.78 33.68
C GLU A 476 10.71 -15.52 34.45
N LYS A 477 9.75 -16.09 33.72
CA LYS A 477 9.10 -17.34 34.13
C LYS A 477 8.51 -18.07 32.92
N GLN A 478 8.62 -19.39 32.95
CA GLN A 478 8.37 -20.31 31.84
C GLN A 478 7.06 -21.10 32.09
N ASP A 479 6.84 -22.11 31.25
CA ASP A 479 5.88 -23.22 31.36
C ASP A 479 4.43 -22.84 30.99
N THR A 480 3.88 -23.18 29.82
CA THR A 480 3.62 -24.48 29.12
C THR A 480 2.24 -25.06 29.43
N ASP A 481 1.77 -25.95 28.54
CA ASP A 481 0.44 -26.58 28.48
C ASP A 481 -0.75 -25.63 28.15
N SER A 482 -1.78 -26.04 27.39
CA SER A 482 -1.98 -27.28 26.60
C SER A 482 -2.86 -27.05 25.36
N PHE A 483 -2.81 -27.98 24.40
CA PHE A 483 -3.47 -27.89 23.08
C PHE A 483 -4.95 -28.36 23.14
N GLU A 484 -5.91 -27.48 23.49
CA GLU A 484 -7.33 -27.89 23.56
C GLU A 484 -8.39 -26.80 23.20
N GLU A 485 -7.99 -25.63 22.66
CA GLU A 485 -8.90 -24.46 22.50
C GLU A 485 -9.41 -24.21 21.05
N LEU A 486 -9.53 -25.25 20.21
CA LEU A 486 -9.92 -25.09 18.79
C LEU A 486 -11.44 -25.13 18.50
N GLU A 487 -12.30 -25.36 19.49
CA GLU A 487 -13.77 -25.32 19.33
C GLU A 487 -14.44 -24.11 20.02
N ALA A 488 -13.66 -23.20 20.63
CA ALA A 488 -14.18 -22.06 21.39
C ALA A 488 -14.64 -20.86 20.52
N ASP A 489 -14.12 -20.70 19.30
CA ASP A 489 -14.20 -19.45 18.52
C ASP A 489 -15.63 -19.07 18.06
N GLU A 490 -16.51 -20.06 17.79
CA GLU A 490 -17.91 -19.77 17.41
C GLU A 490 -18.73 -19.24 18.60
N ASN A 491 -18.46 -19.71 19.81
CA ASN A 491 -19.07 -19.16 21.03
C ASN A 491 -18.44 -17.82 21.43
N ALA A 492 -17.12 -17.64 21.24
CA ALA A 492 -16.45 -16.37 21.47
C ALA A 492 -17.06 -15.23 20.64
N PHE A 493 -17.43 -15.50 19.38
CA PHE A 493 -18.15 -14.55 18.52
C PHE A 493 -19.51 -14.12 19.10
N LEU A 494 -20.30 -15.07 19.60
CA LEU A 494 -21.62 -14.79 20.19
C LEU A 494 -21.52 -14.06 21.53
N VAL A 495 -20.53 -14.42 22.37
CA VAL A 495 -20.24 -13.73 23.63
C VAL A 495 -19.82 -12.28 23.36
N ALA A 496 -18.98 -12.04 22.35
CA ALA A 496 -18.58 -10.69 21.94
C ALA A 496 -19.75 -9.84 21.42
N GLU A 497 -20.69 -10.42 20.65
CA GLU A 497 -21.91 -9.71 20.22
C GLU A 497 -22.84 -9.42 21.41
N GLU A 498 -22.94 -10.31 22.40
CA GLU A 498 -23.69 -10.03 23.62
C GLU A 498 -23.01 -8.98 24.53
N GLU A 499 -21.67 -8.95 24.58
CA GLU A 499 -20.89 -7.92 25.28
C GLU A 499 -21.00 -6.54 24.62
N GLU A 500 -20.87 -6.41 23.30
CA GLU A 500 -21.13 -5.13 22.61
C GLU A 500 -22.58 -4.65 22.86
N LEU A 501 -23.54 -5.57 22.98
CA LEU A 501 -24.93 -5.25 23.27
C LEU A 501 -25.16 -4.88 24.76
N LYS A 502 -24.40 -5.46 25.70
CA LYS A 502 -24.33 -5.05 27.11
C LYS A 502 -23.68 -3.67 27.26
N GLU A 503 -22.59 -3.39 26.54
CA GLU A 503 -21.95 -2.07 26.44
C GLU A 503 -22.90 -1.02 25.86
N ALA A 504 -23.60 -1.34 24.77
CA ALA A 504 -24.60 -0.45 24.19
C ALA A 504 -25.75 -0.15 25.16
N ARG A 505 -26.21 -1.16 25.94
CA ARG A 505 -27.20 -0.97 27.02
C ARG A 505 -26.64 -0.09 28.15
N LYS A 506 -25.38 -0.27 28.58
CA LYS A 506 -24.73 0.63 29.56
C LYS A 506 -24.67 2.06 29.05
N ALA A 507 -24.25 2.27 27.80
CA ALA A 507 -24.15 3.60 27.18
C ALA A 507 -25.52 4.29 27.04
N LEU A 508 -26.57 3.54 26.66
CA LEU A 508 -27.94 4.03 26.64
C LEU A 508 -28.46 4.36 28.04
N ARG A 509 -28.15 3.54 29.05
CA ARG A 509 -28.49 3.81 30.45
C ARG A 509 -27.77 5.04 30.99
N TRP A 510 -26.48 5.19 30.71
CA TRP A 510 -25.70 6.38 31.08
C TRP A 510 -26.22 7.65 30.38
N SER A 511 -26.68 7.55 29.12
CA SER A 511 -27.35 8.64 28.40
C SER A 511 -28.72 9.00 29.03
N TYR A 512 -29.48 8.00 29.47
CA TYR A 512 -30.75 8.19 30.19
C TYR A 512 -30.53 8.83 31.57
N ASP A 513 -29.55 8.34 32.34
CA ASP A 513 -29.17 8.90 33.64
C ASP A 513 -28.55 10.30 33.51
N PHE A 514 -27.91 10.63 32.38
CA PHE A 514 -27.47 12.00 32.05
C PHE A 514 -28.63 12.93 31.67
N LEU A 515 -29.71 12.40 31.09
CA LEU A 515 -30.93 13.14 30.76
C LEU A 515 -31.84 13.39 31.97
N MET A 516 -31.96 12.40 32.86
CA MET A 516 -32.84 12.42 34.03
C MET A 516 -32.13 12.83 35.33
N GLY A 517 -30.81 12.71 35.39
CA GLY A 517 -30.00 12.94 36.58
C GLY A 517 -29.84 14.41 36.97
N ASN A 518 -29.87 14.67 38.27
CA ASN A 518 -29.91 16.03 38.83
C ASN A 518 -28.50 16.65 39.00
N MET A 519 -27.59 16.41 38.05
CA MET A 519 -26.27 17.04 38.04
C MET A 519 -26.35 18.52 37.60
N LYS A 520 -25.44 19.35 38.12
CA LYS A 520 -25.36 20.80 37.83
C LYS A 520 -24.83 21.11 36.43
N VAL A 521 -25.51 20.63 35.40
CA VAL A 521 -25.23 20.92 33.99
C VAL A 521 -25.49 22.40 33.72
N ASN A 522 -24.53 23.08 33.09
CA ASN A 522 -24.63 24.50 32.74
C ASN A 522 -25.92 24.79 31.95
N ALA A 523 -26.66 25.84 32.33
CA ALA A 523 -28.00 26.15 31.83
C ALA A 523 -28.08 26.22 30.29
N VAL A 524 -27.01 26.69 29.64
CA VAL A 524 -26.89 26.74 28.17
C VAL A 524 -27.00 25.34 27.55
N VAL A 525 -26.34 24.34 28.12
CA VAL A 525 -26.37 22.95 27.61
C VAL A 525 -27.73 22.32 27.83
N LYS A 526 -28.36 22.55 29.00
CA LYS A 526 -29.74 22.10 29.29
C LYS A 526 -30.81 22.86 28.48
N SER A 527 -30.46 24.01 27.88
CA SER A 527 -31.29 24.70 26.89
C SER A 527 -31.08 24.10 25.50
N PHE A 528 -29.83 23.90 25.07
CA PHE A 528 -29.49 23.33 23.76
C PHE A 528 -30.01 21.89 23.58
N SER A 529 -29.85 21.04 24.61
CA SER A 529 -30.41 19.68 24.62
C SER A 529 -31.93 19.66 24.46
N ARG A 530 -32.65 20.56 25.15
CA ARG A 530 -34.11 20.69 25.00
C ARG A 530 -34.51 21.22 23.62
N LEU A 531 -33.78 22.18 23.06
CA LEU A 531 -34.01 22.66 21.68
C LEU A 531 -33.77 21.56 20.65
N LEU A 532 -32.73 20.74 20.83
CA LEU A 532 -32.42 19.58 19.97
C LEU A 532 -33.54 18.52 20.04
N LEU A 533 -34.01 18.19 21.24
CA LEU A 533 -35.11 17.24 21.45
C LEU A 533 -36.43 17.75 20.84
N VAL A 534 -36.74 19.04 20.99
CA VAL A 534 -37.92 19.66 20.35
C VAL A 534 -37.77 19.64 18.82
N GLY A 535 -36.59 19.96 18.27
CA GLY A 535 -36.32 19.88 16.83
C GLY A 535 -36.47 18.46 16.27
N LEU A 536 -35.95 17.45 16.97
CA LEU A 536 -36.11 16.03 16.61
C LEU A 536 -37.56 15.58 16.72
N GLY A 537 -38.29 15.97 17.78
CA GLY A 537 -39.71 15.66 17.94
C GLY A 537 -40.58 16.28 16.85
N ILE A 538 -40.33 17.54 16.48
CA ILE A 538 -41.00 18.20 15.36
C ILE A 538 -40.68 17.49 14.05
N LEU A 539 -39.40 17.14 13.79
CA LEU A 539 -39.00 16.42 12.58
C LEU A 539 -39.70 15.06 12.48
N LEU A 540 -39.82 14.31 13.58
CA LEU A 540 -40.50 13.01 13.63
C LEU A 540 -42.01 13.07 13.41
N VAL A 541 -42.64 14.25 13.53
CA VAL A 541 -44.07 14.46 13.23
C VAL A 541 -44.26 15.08 11.84
N VAL A 542 -43.48 16.10 11.50
CA VAL A 542 -43.58 16.82 10.22
C VAL A 542 -43.14 15.95 9.04
N PHE A 543 -42.11 15.12 9.19
CA PHE A 543 -41.62 14.29 8.08
C PHE A 543 -42.63 13.21 7.64
N PRO A 544 -43.26 12.42 8.55
CA PRO A 544 -44.37 11.54 8.16
C PRO A 544 -45.58 12.28 7.59
N LEU A 545 -45.96 13.44 8.15
CA LEU A 545 -47.06 14.25 7.59
C LEU A 545 -46.76 14.74 6.17
N LEU A 546 -45.53 15.15 5.89
CA LEU A 546 -45.09 15.55 4.56
C LEU A 546 -45.12 14.37 3.58
N LEU A 547 -44.74 13.16 4.02
CA LEU A 547 -44.83 11.96 3.19
C LEU A 547 -46.28 11.56 2.88
N VAL A 548 -47.19 11.66 3.87
CA VAL A 548 -48.63 11.43 3.64
C VAL A 548 -49.24 12.48 2.70
N LEU A 549 -48.83 13.75 2.79
CA LEU A 549 -49.23 14.79 1.83
C LEU A 549 -48.65 14.55 0.44
N LEU A 550 -47.42 14.05 0.33
CA LEU A 550 -46.80 13.68 -0.94
C LEU A 550 -47.39 12.40 -1.54
N GLU A 551 -48.04 11.54 -0.75
CA GLU A 551 -48.74 10.32 -1.21
C GLU A 551 -50.24 10.54 -1.50
N SER A 552 -50.88 11.61 -1.00
CA SER A 552 -52.31 11.86 -1.19
C SER A 552 -52.68 12.44 -2.56
N ASP A 553 -53.87 12.09 -3.10
CA ASP A 553 -54.38 12.58 -4.39
C ASP A 553 -54.81 14.07 -4.39
N LEU A 554 -54.16 14.91 -3.58
CA LEU A 554 -54.31 16.36 -3.61
C LEU A 554 -53.63 16.92 -4.85
N ASP A 555 -54.44 17.43 -5.78
CA ASP A 555 -54.01 18.06 -7.04
C ASP A 555 -53.51 19.50 -6.80
N VAL A 556 -52.43 19.62 -6.02
CA VAL A 556 -51.70 20.86 -5.76
C VAL A 556 -50.47 20.86 -6.64
N SER A 557 -50.37 21.83 -7.56
CA SER A 557 -49.35 21.86 -8.63
C SER A 557 -47.92 21.69 -8.13
N PHE A 558 -47.60 22.25 -6.96
CA PHE A 558 -46.30 22.11 -6.29
C PHE A 558 -45.98 20.68 -5.81
N LEU A 559 -46.98 19.94 -5.30
CA LEU A 559 -46.80 18.54 -4.90
C LEU A 559 -46.67 17.64 -6.14
N HIS A 560 -47.42 17.93 -7.20
CA HIS A 560 -47.30 17.26 -8.49
C HIS A 560 -45.89 17.45 -9.11
N GLU A 561 -45.34 18.68 -9.08
CA GLU A 561 -43.98 18.97 -9.53
C GLU A 561 -42.93 18.18 -8.72
N ILE A 562 -43.04 18.13 -7.39
CA ILE A 562 -42.14 17.32 -6.54
C ILE A 562 -42.21 15.83 -6.89
N ARG A 563 -43.41 15.27 -7.12
CA ARG A 563 -43.59 13.85 -7.53
C ARG A 563 -42.89 13.48 -8.84
N GLN A 564 -42.66 14.46 -9.72
CA GLN A 564 -41.98 14.26 -10.99
C GLN A 564 -40.44 14.42 -10.91
N THR A 565 -39.89 14.85 -9.77
CA THR A 565 -38.43 14.91 -9.59
C THR A 565 -37.82 13.50 -9.50
N PRO A 566 -36.69 13.23 -10.20
CA PRO A 566 -36.06 11.90 -10.17
C PRO A 566 -35.52 11.57 -8.77
N GLU A 567 -35.13 12.56 -7.97
CA GLU A 567 -34.72 12.40 -6.58
C GLU A 567 -35.86 11.90 -5.70
N PHE A 568 -37.08 12.43 -5.85
CA PHE A 568 -38.25 11.93 -5.13
C PHE A 568 -38.62 10.51 -5.58
N GLN A 569 -38.62 10.24 -6.89
CA GLN A 569 -38.94 8.90 -7.41
C GLN A 569 -37.94 7.84 -6.94
N GLN A 570 -36.63 8.14 -6.95
CA GLN A 570 -35.62 7.25 -6.39
C GLN A 570 -35.84 7.05 -4.88
N PHE A 571 -36.04 8.12 -4.11
CA PHE A 571 -36.30 8.01 -2.67
C PHE A 571 -37.55 7.17 -2.35
N HIS A 572 -38.63 7.39 -3.11
CA HIS A 572 -39.91 6.71 -2.93
C HIS A 572 -39.78 5.20 -3.17
N ILE A 573 -39.12 4.81 -4.26
CA ILE A 573 -38.92 3.39 -4.64
C ILE A 573 -37.88 2.70 -3.75
N GLU A 574 -36.73 3.32 -3.52
CA GLU A 574 -35.57 2.68 -2.85
C GLU A 574 -35.72 2.65 -1.31
N TYR A 575 -36.45 3.61 -0.72
CA TYR A 575 -36.54 3.76 0.74
C TYR A 575 -37.97 3.78 1.29
N TYR A 576 -38.91 4.55 0.69
CA TYR A 576 -40.25 4.72 1.26
C TYR A 576 -41.13 3.47 1.10
N CYS A 577 -41.26 2.90 -0.11
CA CYS A 577 -42.10 1.72 -0.33
C CYS A 577 -41.67 0.50 0.52
N PRO A 578 -40.37 0.14 0.62
CA PRO A 578 -39.92 -0.92 1.52
C PRO A 578 -40.20 -0.62 3.00
N LEU A 579 -40.05 0.64 3.43
CA LEU A 579 -40.36 1.05 4.81
C LEU A 579 -41.86 0.95 5.09
N ARG A 580 -42.73 1.41 4.17
CA ARG A 580 -44.19 1.32 4.28
C ARG A 580 -44.65 -0.14 4.37
N GLN A 581 -44.10 -1.03 3.54
CA GLN A 581 -44.36 -2.47 3.61
C GLN A 581 -43.90 -3.08 4.94
N TRP A 582 -42.68 -2.78 5.39
CA TRP A 582 -42.15 -3.28 6.67
C TRP A 582 -42.98 -2.79 7.87
N VAL A 583 -43.40 -1.51 7.88
CA VAL A 583 -44.28 -0.95 8.91
C VAL A 583 -45.65 -1.63 8.88
N ALA A 584 -46.25 -1.84 7.71
CA ALA A 584 -47.53 -2.54 7.59
C ALA A 584 -47.44 -4.00 8.09
N CYS A 585 -46.41 -4.75 7.69
CA CYS A 585 -46.16 -6.09 8.21
C CYS A 585 -45.96 -6.11 9.72
N LYS A 586 -45.23 -5.13 10.28
CA LYS A 586 -44.95 -5.05 11.72
C LYS A 586 -46.17 -4.62 12.54
N ILE A 587 -47.00 -3.71 12.02
CA ILE A 587 -48.28 -3.36 12.63
C ILE A 587 -49.20 -4.58 12.61
N ASN A 588 -49.33 -5.28 11.47
CA ASN A 588 -50.14 -6.49 11.39
C ASN A 588 -49.65 -7.58 12.36
N PHE A 589 -48.33 -7.79 12.48
CA PHE A 589 -47.75 -8.71 13.46
C PHE A 589 -48.10 -8.33 14.91
N VAL A 590 -47.98 -7.04 15.26
CA VAL A 590 -48.33 -6.54 16.60
C VAL A 590 -49.83 -6.64 16.87
N SER A 591 -50.68 -6.31 15.90
CA SER A 591 -52.14 -6.49 16.00
C SER A 591 -52.53 -7.96 16.15
N HIS A 592 -51.81 -8.89 15.52
CA HIS A 592 -52.03 -10.33 15.68
C HIS A 592 -51.60 -10.84 17.08
N LEU A 593 -50.61 -10.18 17.69
CA LEU A 593 -50.11 -10.44 19.04
C LEU A 593 -51.04 -9.90 20.14
N PHE A 594 -51.80 -8.83 19.85
CA PHE A 594 -52.79 -8.26 20.77
C PHE A 594 -54.23 -8.69 20.50
N GLY A 595 -54.53 -9.22 19.31
CA GLY A 595 -55.84 -9.75 18.92
C GLY A 595 -56.04 -11.24 19.21
N SER A 596 -55.27 -11.81 20.14
CA SER A 596 -55.30 -13.23 20.53
C SER A 596 -55.43 -13.39 22.05
N SER A 597 -56.37 -12.65 22.65
CA SER A 597 -56.82 -12.76 24.05
C SER A 597 -58.33 -12.51 24.17
#